data_AF-A0A940HMB9-F1
#
_entry.id   AF-A0A940HMB9-F1
#
_cell.length_a   1.000
_cell.length_b   1.000
_cell.length_c   1.000
_cell.angle_alpha   90.00
_cell.angle_beta   90.00
_cell.angle_gamma   90.00
#
_symmetry.space_group_name_H-M   'P 1'
#
loop_
_entity.id
_entity.type
_entity.pdbx_description
1 polymer ?
#
loop_
_entity_poly.entity_id
_entity_poly.type
_entity_poly.pdbx_seq_one_letter_code
_entity_poly.pdbx_strand_id
1 'polypeptide(L)'
;MNSYQSYSDQQLLESLKLNEERAFTEIYNRYWEQLYRSAYRKLNDKSPAREIVHDVLIDIWKRRAILDVEHLPAYLEKAIRFRVINHLNRNKATTFLDSFQTILYSPF
;
A
#
# COMPACT_ATOMS: atom_id res chain seq x y z
N MET A 1 21.42 19.18 1.56
CA MET A 1 20.76 18.74 2.81
C MET A 1 19.26 18.61 2.52
N ASN A 2 18.66 17.44 2.77
CA ASN A 2 17.24 17.21 2.49
C ASN A 2 16.43 17.67 3.73
N SER A 3 15.98 18.93 3.74
CA SER A 3 15.30 19.56 4.88
C SER A 3 14.07 18.78 5.39
N TYR A 4 13.47 17.95 4.54
CA TYR A 4 12.31 17.12 4.87
C TYR A 4 12.61 16.00 5.87
N GLN A 5 13.87 15.58 6.05
CA GLN A 5 14.23 14.53 7.00
C GLN A 5 13.93 14.90 8.45
N SER A 6 13.94 16.19 8.79
CA SER A 6 13.58 16.69 10.11
C SER A 6 12.10 17.04 10.26
N TYR A 7 11.30 16.93 9.18
CA TYR A 7 9.88 17.30 9.22
C TYR A 7 9.09 16.23 9.96
N SER A 8 8.07 16.66 10.70
CA SER A 8 7.04 15.75 11.22
C SER A 8 6.19 15.21 10.08
N ASP A 9 5.43 14.14 10.34
CA ASP A 9 4.50 13.61 9.34
C ASP A 9 3.47 14.64 8.87
N GLN A 10 3.02 15.50 9.79
CA GLN A 10 2.06 16.57 9.48
C GLN A 10 2.69 17.60 8.52
N GLN A 11 3.92 18.02 8.79
CA GLN A 11 4.65 18.94 7.92
C GLN A 11 4.92 18.32 6.54
N LEU A 12 5.21 17.01 6.49
CA LEU A 12 5.35 16.29 5.22
C LEU A 12 4.03 16.24 4.45
N LEU A 13 2.90 16.00 5.13
CA LEU A 13 1.57 15.99 4.51
C LEU A 13 1.16 17.37 3.99
N GLU A 14 1.48 18.44 4.72
CA GLU A 14 1.24 19.82 4.27
C GLU A 14 2.09 20.15 3.04
N SER A 15 3.37 19.79 3.05
CA SER A 15 4.26 19.96 1.89
C SER A 15 3.80 19.12 0.69
N LEU A 16 3.29 17.92 0.94
CA LEU A 16 2.73 17.03 -0.07
C LEU A 16 1.52 17.65 -0.77
N LYS A 17 0.63 18.33 -0.02
CA LYS A 17 -0.53 19.08 -0.55
C LYS A 17 -0.09 20.18 -1.53
N LEU A 18 1.09 20.76 -1.32
CA LEU A 18 1.69 21.77 -2.20
C LEU A 18 2.42 21.18 -3.42
N ASN A 19 2.25 19.89 -3.71
CA ASN A 19 2.91 19.16 -4.80
C ASN A 19 4.44 19.02 -4.66
N GLU A 20 4.99 19.10 -3.45
CA GLU A 20 6.42 18.94 -3.25
C GLU A 20 6.84 17.46 -3.30
N GLU A 21 7.43 17.04 -4.43
CA GLU A 21 7.89 15.65 -4.65
C GLU A 21 8.91 15.17 -3.60
N ARG A 22 9.69 16.08 -3.03
CA ARG A 22 10.66 15.75 -1.98
C ARG A 22 9.98 15.30 -0.69
N ALA A 23 8.82 15.88 -0.35
CA ALA A 23 8.03 15.44 0.79
C ALA A 23 7.49 14.03 0.57
N PHE A 24 7.01 13.73 -0.64
CA PHE A 24 6.61 12.36 -1.00
C PHE A 24 7.76 11.37 -0.90
N THR A 25 8.93 11.74 -1.42
CA THR A 25 10.14 10.91 -1.37
C THR A 25 10.51 10.58 0.08
N GLU A 26 10.41 11.55 0.99
CA GLU A 26 10.67 11.33 2.40
C GLU A 26 9.63 10.40 3.04
N ILE A 27 8.33 10.59 2.76
CA ILE A 27 7.27 9.66 3.20
C ILE A 27 7.56 8.24 2.71
N TYR A 28 7.93 8.10 1.43
CA TYR A 28 8.28 6.81 0.85
C TYR A 28 9.42 6.15 1.62
N ASN A 29 10.54 6.88 1.83
CA ASN A 29 11.71 6.38 2.52
C ASN A 29 11.42 5.95 3.96
N ARG A 30 10.61 6.72 4.68
CA ARG A 30 10.23 6.43 6.08
C ARG A 30 9.38 5.18 6.21
N TYR A 31 8.40 5.01 5.33
CA TYR A 31 7.33 4.04 5.54
C TYR A 31 7.45 2.78 4.69
N TRP A 32 8.17 2.80 3.57
CA TRP A 32 8.25 1.68 2.64
C TRP A 32 8.59 0.34 3.32
N GLU A 33 9.67 0.30 4.09
CA GLU A 33 10.14 -0.96 4.69
C GLU A 33 9.16 -1.49 5.74
N GLN A 34 8.62 -0.60 6.59
CA GLN A 34 7.65 -0.99 7.61
C GLN A 34 6.37 -1.55 6.99
N LEU A 35 5.81 -0.86 5.99
CA LEU A 35 4.60 -1.29 5.30
C LEU A 35 4.82 -2.60 4.54
N TYR A 36 5.99 -2.76 3.91
CA TYR A 36 6.37 -4.01 3.26
C TYR A 36 6.43 -5.16 4.25
N ARG A 37 7.08 -5.00 5.41
CA ARG A 37 7.09 -6.03 6.45
C ARG A 37 5.67 -6.36 6.93
N SER A 38 4.81 -5.35 7.09
CA SER A 38 3.41 -5.52 7.50
C SER A 38 2.60 -6.32 6.47
N ALA A 39 2.76 -6.03 5.18
CA ALA A 39 2.09 -6.73 4.07
C ALA A 39 2.64 -8.16 3.92
N TYR A 40 3.97 -8.32 3.89
CA TYR A 40 4.64 -9.59 3.73
C TYR A 40 4.28 -10.57 4.84
N ARG A 41 4.21 -10.13 6.10
CA ARG A 41 3.80 -11.00 7.22
C ARG A 41 2.40 -11.61 7.05
N LYS A 42 1.52 -10.96 6.28
CA LYS A 42 0.14 -11.41 6.05
C LYS A 42 -0.02 -12.23 4.77
N LEU A 43 0.80 -11.96 3.75
CA LEU A 43 0.70 -12.59 2.43
C LEU A 43 1.68 -13.76 2.28
N ASN A 44 2.81 -13.72 2.98
CA ASN A 44 3.94 -14.62 2.81
C ASN A 44 4.46 -14.69 1.35
N ASP A 45 4.21 -13.65 0.56
CA ASP A 45 4.66 -13.53 -0.82
C ASP A 45 5.20 -12.11 -1.04
N LYS A 46 6.41 -12.04 -1.60
CA LYS A 46 7.15 -10.80 -1.86
C LYS A 46 6.54 -9.97 -2.98
N SER A 47 5.94 -10.61 -3.99
CA SER A 47 5.42 -9.91 -5.16
C SER A 47 4.19 -9.06 -4.81
N PRO A 48 3.07 -9.64 -4.32
CA PRO A 48 1.88 -8.87 -3.96
C PRO A 48 2.12 -7.97 -2.75
N ALA A 49 3.05 -8.31 -1.86
CA ALA A 49 3.43 -7.40 -0.78
C ALA A 49 4.07 -6.10 -1.29
N ARG A 50 5.00 -6.18 -2.26
CA ARG A 50 5.61 -4.98 -2.86
C ARG A 50 4.60 -4.15 -3.63
N GLU A 51 3.77 -4.81 -4.44
CA GLU A 51 2.72 -4.16 -5.24
C GLU A 51 1.74 -3.38 -4.36
N ILE A 52 1.24 -4.01 -3.28
CA ILE A 52 0.30 -3.36 -2.36
C ILE A 52 0.90 -2.13 -1.68
N VAL A 53 2.16 -2.19 -1.24
CA VAL A 53 2.81 -1.03 -0.61
C VAL A 53 2.98 0.09 -1.63
N HIS A 54 3.39 -0.23 -2.84
CA HIS A 54 3.54 0.72 -3.92
C HIS A 54 2.21 1.41 -4.24
N ASP A 55 1.13 0.64 -4.39
CA ASP A 55 -0.22 1.14 -4.62
C ASP A 55 -0.70 2.08 -3.52
N VAL A 56 -0.45 1.74 -2.25
CA VAL A 56 -0.84 2.59 -1.11
C VAL A 56 -0.11 3.92 -1.13
N LEU A 57 1.20 3.93 -1.39
CA LEU A 57 1.98 5.17 -1.46
C LEU A 57 1.58 6.00 -2.68
N ILE A 58 1.35 5.36 -3.84
CA ILE A 58 0.83 6.05 -5.03
C ILE A 58 -0.56 6.64 -4.78
N ASP A 59 -1.45 5.95 -4.06
CA ASP A 59 -2.79 6.49 -3.75
C ASP A 59 -2.70 7.77 -2.94
N ILE A 60 -1.77 7.83 -1.98
CA ILE A 60 -1.48 9.04 -1.20
C ILE A 60 -1.01 10.17 -2.12
N TRP A 61 -0.04 9.90 -3.00
CA TRP A 61 0.41 10.91 -3.96
C TRP A 61 -0.75 11.39 -4.84
N LYS A 62 -1.54 10.49 -5.42
CA LYS A 62 -2.67 10.83 -6.30
C LYS A 62 -3.72 11.67 -5.60
N ARG A 63 -3.98 11.41 -4.32
CA ARG A 63 -5.03 12.06 -3.53
C ARG A 63 -4.51 13.22 -2.67
N ARG A 64 -3.22 13.55 -2.77
CA ARG A 64 -2.53 14.53 -1.91
C ARG A 64 -3.29 15.83 -1.69
N ALA A 65 -3.94 16.39 -2.72
CA ALA A 65 -4.66 17.66 -2.63
C ALA A 65 -5.90 17.63 -1.70
N ILE A 66 -6.54 16.47 -1.57
CA ILE A 66 -7.79 16.29 -0.80
C ILE A 66 -7.61 15.38 0.42
N LEU A 67 -6.40 14.85 0.61
CA LEU A 67 -6.11 13.90 1.67
C LEU A 67 -6.06 14.64 3.00
N ASP A 68 -6.96 14.30 3.91
CA ASP A 68 -6.96 14.80 5.28
C ASP A 68 -6.67 13.66 6.25
N VAL A 69 -5.44 13.65 6.77
CA VAL A 69 -4.89 12.57 7.59
C VAL A 69 -4.17 13.21 8.77
N GLU A 70 -4.65 12.91 9.97
CA GLU A 70 -4.06 13.39 11.23
C GLU A 70 -2.91 12.49 11.71
N HIS A 71 -3.01 11.18 11.46
CA HIS A 71 -2.03 10.18 11.90
C HIS A 71 -1.59 9.31 10.73
N LEU A 72 -0.54 9.76 10.02
CA LEU A 72 -0.02 9.12 8.82
C LEU A 72 0.34 7.63 9.01
N PRO A 73 1.07 7.22 10.07
CA PRO A 73 1.41 5.81 10.27
C PRO A 73 0.17 4.91 10.41
N ALA A 74 -0.82 5.35 11.19
CA ALA A 74 -2.05 4.60 11.41
C ALA A 74 -2.90 4.50 10.14
N TYR A 75 -2.98 5.58 9.37
CA TYR A 75 -3.64 5.60 8.07
C TYR A 75 -3.00 4.60 7.11
N LEU A 76 -1.67 4.61 6.99
CA LEU A 76 -0.90 3.73 6.11
C LEU A 76 -1.09 2.25 6.47
N GLU A 77 -0.97 1.89 7.75
CA GLU A 77 -1.19 0.52 8.21
C GLU A 77 -2.63 0.04 7.97
N LYS A 78 -3.62 0.93 8.13
CA LYS A 78 -5.02 0.62 7.80
C LYS A 78 -5.19 0.38 6.29
N ALA A 79 -4.58 1.21 5.45
CA ALA A 79 -4.62 1.06 3.99
C ALA A 79 -3.98 -0.26 3.53
N ILE A 80 -2.81 -0.61 4.09
CA ILE A 80 -2.14 -1.90 3.83
C ILE A 80 -3.05 -3.06 4.23
N ARG A 81 -3.62 -3.03 5.44
CA ARG A 81 -4.51 -4.09 5.92
C ARG A 81 -5.70 -4.29 4.98
N PHE A 82 -6.34 -3.20 4.56
CA PHE A 82 -7.47 -3.25 3.64
C PHE A 82 -7.07 -3.85 2.28
N ARG A 83 -5.96 -3.39 1.69
CA ARG A 83 -5.47 -3.89 0.40
C ARG A 83 -5.08 -5.37 0.47
N VAL A 84 -4.45 -5.82 1.55
CA VAL A 84 -4.12 -7.23 1.79
C VAL A 84 -5.38 -8.08 1.87
N ILE A 85 -6.40 -7.66 2.64
CA ILE A 85 -7.67 -8.39 2.75
C ILE A 85 -8.33 -8.52 1.36
N ASN A 86 -8.37 -7.42 0.60
CA ASN A 86 -8.94 -7.44 -0.74
C ASN A 86 -8.17 -8.37 -1.69
N HIS A 87 -6.84 -8.37 -1.62
CA HIS A 87 -6.00 -9.27 -2.41
C HIS A 87 -6.28 -10.74 -2.06
N LEU A 88 -6.32 -11.09 -0.77
CA LEU A 88 -6.62 -12.45 -0.32
C LEU A 88 -8.03 -12.91 -0.73
N ASN A 89 -9.03 -12.03 -0.64
CA ASN A 89 -10.39 -12.35 -1.06
C ASN A 89 -10.51 -12.58 -2.57
N ARG A 90 -9.81 -11.78 -3.38
CA ARG A 90 -9.75 -11.98 -4.83
C ARG A 90 -9.07 -13.30 -5.18
N ASN A 91 -7.93 -13.61 -4.57
CA ASN A 91 -7.23 -14.86 -4.84
C ASN A 91 -8.07 -16.09 -4.46
N LYS A 92 -8.81 -16.04 -3.34
CA LYS A 92 -9.73 -17.13 -2.97
C LYS A 92 -10.81 -17.36 -4.02
N ALA A 93 -11.38 -16.28 -4.57
CA ALA A 93 -12.36 -16.37 -5.64
C ALA A 93 -11.74 -16.97 -6.92
N THR A 94 -10.53 -16.54 -7.29
CA THR A 94 -9.80 -17.09 -8.45
C THR A 94 -9.50 -18.58 -8.26
N THR A 95 -8.88 -18.97 -7.15
CA THR A 95 -8.57 -20.39 -6.86
C THR A 95 -9.83 -21.26 -6.86
N PHE A 96 -10.94 -20.75 -6.33
CA PHE A 96 -12.22 -21.44 -6.42
C PHE A 96 -12.65 -21.63 -7.88
N LEU A 97 -12.68 -20.57 -8.68
CA LEU A 97 -13.05 -20.66 -10.10
C LEU A 97 -12.14 -21.61 -10.90
N ASP A 98 -10.82 -21.56 -10.66
CA ASP A 98 -9.84 -22.43 -11.32
C ASP A 98 -10.09 -23.90 -10.99
N SER A 99 -10.42 -24.21 -9.73
CA SER A 99 -10.77 -25.58 -9.32
C SER A 99 -12.08 -26.05 -9.97
N PHE A 100 -13.08 -25.18 -10.11
CA PHE A 100 -14.32 -25.49 -10.83
C PHE A 100 -14.08 -25.71 -12.32
N GLN A 101 -13.27 -24.87 -12.97
CA GLN A 101 -12.91 -25.05 -14.39
C GLN A 101 -12.16 -26.36 -14.60
N THR A 102 -11.22 -26.70 -13.71
CA THR A 102 -10.49 -27.98 -13.79
C THR A 102 -11.46 -29.17 -13.75
N ILE A 103 -12.48 -29.13 -12.89
CA ILE A 103 -13.51 -30.18 -12.82
C ILE A 103 -14.37 -30.22 -14.10
N LEU A 104 -14.78 -29.07 -14.63
CA LEU A 104 -15.67 -28.98 -15.79
C LEU A 104 -14.99 -29.30 -17.13
N TYR A 105 -13.68 -29.08 -17.23
CA TYR A 105 -12.89 -29.29 -18.46
C TYR A 105 -11.91 -30.45 -18.36
N SER A 106 -11.94 -31.25 -17.28
CA SER A 106 -11.18 -32.51 -17.24
C SER A 106 -11.77 -33.46 -18.28
N PRO A 107 -11.01 -33.89 -19.29
CA PRO A 107 -11.44 -35.03 -20.10
C PRO A 107 -11.44 -36.23 -19.16
N PHE A 108 -12.53 -36.99 -19.13
CA PHE A 108 -12.43 -38.36 -18.64
C PHE A 108 -11.42 -39.13 -19.50
#